data_AF-A0A1H9K8G1-F1
#
_entry.id   AF-A0A1H9K8G1-F1
#
_cell.length_a   1.000
_cell.length_b   1.000
_cell.length_c   1.000
_cell.angle_alpha   90.00
_cell.angle_beta   90.00
_cell.angle_gamma   90.00
#
_symmetry.space_group_name_H-M   'P 1'
#
loop_
_entity.id
_entity.type
_entity.pdbx_description
1 polymer ?
#
loop_
_entity_poly.entity_id
_entity_poly.type
_entity_poly.pdbx_seq_one_letter_code
_entity_poly.pdbx_strand_id
1 'polypeptide(L)'
;MAWVRVAHCAIVWTFGWRALYRQVVRSSFATVPFYRERWALHGRTDPVMVAGKGERDGAVPAEELAGRLPDLVPLAGGSATPDPLRGLEIVLHQCARISPDTLIIGAAPEYHPRVVAFESTPDEPRGHVLAVGTPGQLAGVGQDIPRVPLVTFAERGSEGLLVDDLLGVLGGVRDCGNWHVDWPRVYARETPLGLAFTLLLQRSPRLVDIVPAGASGRIARCPQHRTPVIAA
;
A
#
# COMPACT_ATOMS: atom_id res chain seq x y z
N MET A 1 19.48 -21.27 27.82
CA MET A 1 20.11 -21.80 26.58
C MET A 1 19.05 -22.54 25.79
N ALA A 2 18.68 -22.01 24.61
CA ALA A 2 18.13 -22.69 23.43
C ALA A 2 17.34 -21.66 22.59
N TRP A 3 18.06 -20.94 21.73
CA TRP A 3 17.46 -20.11 20.69
C TRP A 3 17.13 -21.02 19.50
N VAL A 4 15.85 -21.28 19.25
CA VAL A 4 15.43 -21.86 17.97
C VAL A 4 15.58 -20.79 16.90
N ARG A 5 16.71 -20.82 16.20
CA ARG A 5 16.96 -20.03 14.98
C ARG A 5 16.03 -20.54 13.89
N VAL A 6 14.87 -19.91 13.72
CA VAL A 6 14.08 -20.06 12.49
C VAL A 6 14.78 -19.24 11.39
N ALA A 7 15.68 -19.90 10.67
CA ALA A 7 16.32 -19.39 9.46
C ALA A 7 15.37 -19.39 8.24
N HIS A 8 14.10 -19.02 8.42
CA HIS A 8 13.14 -18.78 7.33
C HIS A 8 12.90 -17.26 7.19
N CYS A 9 13.90 -16.47 6.78
CA CYS A 9 13.77 -15.02 7.00
C CYS A 9 14.45 -14.10 5.97
N ALA A 10 14.61 -14.52 4.72
CA ALA A 10 15.06 -13.57 3.67
C ALA A 10 14.65 -13.91 2.26
N ILE A 11 14.88 -15.15 1.83
CA ILE A 11 14.78 -15.54 0.43
C ILE A 11 13.30 -15.76 0.05
N VAL A 12 12.50 -16.37 0.92
CA VAL A 12 11.09 -16.69 0.64
C VAL A 12 10.24 -15.44 0.31
N TRP A 13 10.57 -14.30 0.92
CA TRP A 13 9.81 -13.05 0.77
C TRP A 13 9.99 -12.40 -0.61
N THR A 14 11.23 -12.26 -1.10
CA THR A 14 11.49 -11.61 -2.39
C THR A 14 10.95 -12.43 -3.55
N PHE A 15 10.99 -13.76 -3.44
CA PHE A 15 10.45 -14.66 -4.44
C PHE A 15 8.91 -14.69 -4.42
N GLY A 16 8.27 -14.79 -3.24
CA GLY A 16 6.81 -14.76 -3.12
C GLY A 16 6.19 -13.44 -3.57
N TRP A 17 6.76 -12.30 -3.15
CA TRP A 17 6.26 -10.97 -3.52
C TRP A 17 6.34 -10.71 -5.03
N ARG A 18 7.47 -11.06 -5.65
CA ARG A 18 7.63 -10.99 -7.12
C ARG A 18 6.76 -12.00 -7.86
N ALA A 19 6.54 -13.19 -7.31
CA ALA A 19 5.67 -14.21 -7.92
C ALA A 19 4.21 -13.76 -7.93
N LEU A 20 3.70 -13.23 -6.81
CA LEU A 20 2.35 -12.66 -6.71
C LEU A 20 2.18 -11.50 -7.67
N TYR A 21 3.15 -10.59 -7.72
CA TYR A 21 3.15 -9.49 -8.68
C TYR A 21 3.08 -10.01 -10.13
N ARG A 22 3.92 -10.97 -10.52
CA ARG A 22 3.87 -11.58 -11.86
C ARG A 22 2.52 -12.23 -12.16
N GLN A 23 1.91 -12.89 -11.18
CA GLN A 23 0.59 -13.48 -11.33
C GLN A 23 -0.47 -12.40 -11.58
N VAL A 24 -0.44 -11.30 -10.82
CA VAL A 24 -1.37 -10.17 -10.99
C VAL A 24 -1.16 -9.51 -12.36
N VAL A 25 0.08 -9.23 -12.76
CA VAL A 25 0.42 -8.69 -14.09
C VAL A 25 -0.14 -9.57 -15.20
N ARG A 26 0.10 -10.89 -15.14
CA ARG A 26 -0.42 -11.86 -16.12
C ARG A 26 -1.95 -11.88 -16.16
N SER A 27 -2.58 -11.92 -14.99
CA SER A 27 -4.05 -11.92 -14.88
C SER A 27 -4.64 -10.63 -15.42
N SER A 28 -4.06 -9.48 -15.07
CA SER A 28 -4.52 -8.16 -15.54
C SER A 28 -4.38 -8.04 -17.05
N PHE A 29 -3.26 -8.49 -17.64
CA PHE A 29 -3.14 -8.57 -19.10
C PHE A 29 -4.21 -9.47 -19.73
N ALA A 30 -4.47 -10.64 -19.15
CA ALA A 30 -5.45 -11.56 -19.72
C ALA A 30 -6.90 -11.01 -19.64
N THR A 31 -7.21 -10.24 -18.60
CA THR A 31 -8.60 -9.94 -18.22
C THR A 31 -9.00 -8.46 -18.32
N VAL A 32 -8.07 -7.53 -18.52
CA VAL A 32 -8.35 -6.09 -18.52
C VAL A 32 -7.85 -5.48 -19.85
N PRO A 33 -8.75 -5.00 -20.74
CA PRO A 33 -8.38 -4.46 -22.05
C PRO A 33 -7.33 -3.34 -21.99
N PHE A 34 -7.44 -2.43 -21.02
CA PHE A 34 -6.49 -1.33 -20.83
C PHE A 34 -5.03 -1.80 -20.80
N TYR A 35 -4.72 -2.84 -20.04
CA TYR A 35 -3.35 -3.33 -19.92
C TYR A 35 -2.86 -4.01 -21.20
N ARG A 36 -3.75 -4.69 -21.95
CA ARG A 36 -3.38 -5.27 -23.25
C ARG A 36 -3.01 -4.20 -24.25
N GLU A 37 -3.86 -3.19 -24.38
CA GLU A 37 -3.65 -2.08 -25.31
C GLU A 37 -2.37 -1.33 -24.95
N ARG A 38 -2.23 -0.91 -23.68
CA ARG A 38 -1.06 -0.14 -23.25
C ARG A 38 0.23 -0.93 -23.38
N TRP A 39 0.25 -2.20 -22.99
CA TRP A 39 1.49 -3.00 -23.08
C TRP A 39 1.81 -3.40 -24.52
N ALA A 40 0.81 -3.65 -25.37
CA ALA A 40 1.02 -3.87 -26.79
C ALA A 40 1.64 -2.63 -27.48
N LEU A 41 1.14 -1.43 -27.18
CA LEU A 41 1.68 -0.16 -27.71
C LEU A 41 3.15 0.08 -27.35
N HIS A 42 3.63 -0.54 -26.28
CA HIS A 42 5.02 -0.42 -25.81
C HIS A 42 5.87 -1.67 -26.07
N GLY A 43 5.44 -2.54 -27.01
CA GLY A 43 6.21 -3.70 -27.46
C GLY A 43 6.29 -4.85 -26.44
N ARG A 44 5.38 -4.89 -25.46
CA ARG A 44 5.24 -5.99 -24.50
C ARG A 44 4.12 -6.92 -24.96
N THR A 45 4.49 -7.96 -25.72
CA THR A 45 3.57 -8.98 -26.24
C THR A 45 3.45 -10.21 -25.33
N ASP A 46 4.36 -10.37 -24.36
CA ASP A 46 4.34 -11.37 -23.30
C ASP A 46 4.57 -10.63 -21.95
N PRO A 47 3.85 -10.94 -20.86
CA PRO A 47 4.08 -10.41 -19.50
C PRO A 47 5.47 -10.74 -18.91
N VAL A 48 6.48 -11.02 -19.73
CA VAL A 48 7.87 -11.08 -19.28
C VAL A 48 8.27 -9.67 -18.86
N MET A 49 8.34 -9.52 -17.54
CA MET A 49 8.92 -8.40 -16.79
C MET A 49 10.38 -8.16 -17.17
N VAL A 50 10.63 -7.62 -18.36
CA VAL A 50 11.96 -7.12 -18.74
C VAL A 50 12.00 -5.65 -18.35
N ALA A 51 12.71 -5.35 -17.26
CA ALA A 51 13.06 -3.97 -16.93
C ALA A 51 13.78 -3.33 -18.12
N GLY A 52 13.43 -2.11 -18.49
CA GLY A 52 13.98 -1.39 -19.64
C GLY A 52 13.30 -1.67 -20.99
N LYS A 53 12.18 -2.42 -21.03
CA LYS A 53 11.40 -2.61 -22.26
C LYS A 53 10.05 -1.89 -22.18
N GLY A 54 9.81 -1.02 -23.17
CA GLY A 54 8.61 -0.20 -23.31
C GLY A 54 8.77 1.20 -22.72
N GLU A 55 7.93 2.15 -23.16
CA GLU A 55 7.92 3.50 -22.57
C GLU A 55 7.62 3.40 -21.07
N ARG A 56 8.43 4.08 -20.23
CA ARG A 56 8.25 4.16 -18.76
C ARG A 56 8.15 2.80 -18.06
N ASP A 57 8.72 1.74 -18.64
CA ASP A 57 8.57 0.37 -18.17
C ASP A 57 7.11 -0.07 -17.95
N GLY A 58 6.18 0.45 -18.75
CA GLY A 58 4.75 0.13 -18.69
C GLY A 58 4.03 0.62 -17.43
N ALA A 59 4.67 1.48 -16.63
CA ALA A 59 4.05 2.14 -15.50
C ALA A 59 3.14 3.30 -15.95
N VAL A 60 2.16 3.62 -15.12
CA VAL A 60 1.12 4.62 -15.44
C VAL A 60 1.01 5.62 -14.29
N PRO A 61 1.18 6.93 -14.53
CA PRO A 61 0.88 7.93 -13.53
C PRO A 61 -0.59 7.86 -13.07
N ALA A 62 -0.84 8.01 -11.77
CA ALA A 62 -2.18 7.90 -11.20
C ALA A 62 -3.15 8.93 -11.81
N GLU A 63 -2.66 10.13 -12.14
CA GLU A 63 -3.44 11.21 -12.76
C GLU A 63 -3.96 10.84 -14.16
N GLU A 64 -3.25 9.99 -14.91
CA GLU A 64 -3.70 9.51 -16.23
C GLU A 64 -4.93 8.57 -16.12
N LEU A 65 -5.23 8.07 -14.92
CA LEU A 65 -6.28 7.08 -14.69
C LEU A 65 -7.59 7.65 -14.13
N ALA A 66 -7.61 8.89 -13.66
CA ALA A 66 -8.78 9.48 -13.00
C ALA A 66 -10.08 9.42 -13.85
N GLY A 67 -9.96 9.54 -15.18
CA GLY A 67 -11.07 9.41 -16.12
C GLY A 67 -11.24 8.03 -16.76
N ARG A 68 -10.42 7.04 -16.38
CA ARG A 68 -10.28 5.75 -17.06
C ARG A 68 -10.46 4.54 -16.15
N LEU A 69 -10.95 4.76 -14.93
CA LEU A 69 -11.19 3.69 -13.96
C LEU A 69 -12.10 2.56 -14.48
N PRO A 70 -13.15 2.83 -15.28
CA PRO A 70 -13.93 1.77 -15.93
C PRO A 70 -13.09 0.86 -16.85
N ASP A 71 -12.06 1.40 -17.51
CA ASP A 71 -11.17 0.63 -18.39
C ASP A 71 -10.30 -0.39 -17.62
N LEU A 72 -10.17 -0.20 -16.30
CA LEU A 72 -9.38 -1.05 -15.40
C LEU A 72 -10.20 -2.18 -14.76
N VAL A 73 -11.51 -2.24 -15.03
CA VAL A 73 -12.38 -3.31 -14.56
C VAL A 73 -12.13 -4.56 -15.40
N PRO A 74 -11.96 -5.74 -14.77
CA PRO A 74 -11.85 -6.99 -15.51
C PRO A 74 -13.08 -7.25 -16.39
N LEU A 75 -12.89 -7.97 -17.50
CA LEU A 75 -13.99 -8.41 -18.39
C LEU A 75 -15.06 -9.24 -17.67
N ALA A 76 -14.69 -9.92 -16.58
CA ALA A 76 -15.64 -10.65 -15.72
C ALA A 76 -16.53 -9.72 -14.86
N GLY A 77 -16.34 -8.40 -14.93
CA GLY A 77 -17.02 -7.40 -14.13
C GLY A 77 -16.31 -7.07 -12.81
N GLY A 78 -16.90 -6.13 -12.07
CA GLY A 78 -16.39 -5.64 -10.78
C GLY A 78 -16.70 -4.17 -10.56
N SER A 79 -16.34 -3.64 -9.39
CA SER A 79 -16.42 -2.20 -9.11
C SER A 79 -15.36 -1.44 -9.89
N ALA A 80 -15.72 -0.31 -10.49
CA ALA A 80 -14.78 0.68 -11.02
C ALA A 80 -14.33 1.69 -9.94
N THR A 81 -15.01 1.72 -8.80
CA THR A 81 -14.74 2.70 -7.73
C THR A 81 -13.56 2.23 -6.88
N PRO A 82 -12.49 3.02 -6.78
CA PRO A 82 -11.40 2.80 -5.84
C PRO A 82 -11.91 2.91 -4.41
N ASP A 83 -11.32 2.13 -3.51
CA ASP A 83 -11.53 2.30 -2.07
C ASP A 83 -10.32 3.02 -1.47
N PRO A 84 -10.40 4.35 -1.21
CA PRO A 84 -9.28 5.11 -0.65
C PRO A 84 -8.93 4.65 0.77
N LEU A 85 -9.83 3.92 1.44
CA LEU A 85 -9.58 3.39 2.78
C LEU A 85 -8.97 1.98 2.75
N ARG A 86 -8.78 1.41 1.56
CA ARG A 86 -8.22 0.07 1.42
C ARG A 86 -6.85 0.01 2.07
N GLY A 87 -6.64 -1.01 2.89
CA GLY A 87 -5.40 -1.21 3.64
C GLY A 87 -5.45 -0.63 5.04
N LEU A 88 -6.43 0.21 5.42
CA LEU A 88 -6.56 0.72 6.79
C LEU A 88 -6.88 -0.36 7.81
N GLU A 89 -7.42 -1.50 7.38
CA GLU A 89 -7.60 -2.69 8.20
C GLU A 89 -6.26 -3.27 8.73
N ILE A 90 -5.10 -2.83 8.22
CA ILE A 90 -3.80 -3.15 8.82
C ILE A 90 -3.53 -2.39 10.12
N VAL A 91 -4.14 -1.22 10.27
CA VAL A 91 -3.95 -0.32 11.40
C VAL A 91 -5.10 -0.47 12.40
N LEU A 92 -6.30 -0.73 11.91
CA LEU A 92 -7.53 -0.72 12.70
C LEU A 92 -8.23 -2.09 12.58
N HIS A 93 -8.34 -2.82 13.69
CA HIS A 93 -9.01 -4.13 13.72
C HIS A 93 -10.54 -4.00 13.63
N GLN A 94 -11.08 -2.87 14.08
CA GLN A 94 -12.46 -2.45 13.92
C GLN A 94 -12.45 -0.98 13.52
N CYS A 95 -13.09 -0.64 12.40
CA CYS A 95 -13.20 0.73 11.92
C CYS A 95 -14.67 1.16 11.98
N ALA A 96 -14.96 2.28 12.63
CA ALA A 96 -16.21 3.01 12.40
C ALA A 96 -15.89 4.22 11.52
N ARG A 97 -16.54 4.32 10.35
CA ARG A 97 -16.56 5.56 9.57
C ARG A 97 -17.45 6.55 10.32
N ILE A 98 -16.90 7.69 10.74
CA ILE A 98 -17.65 8.71 11.48
C ILE A 98 -18.39 9.69 10.55
N SER A 99 -17.95 9.85 9.30
CA SER A 99 -18.61 10.67 8.26
C SER A 99 -18.24 10.17 6.85
N PRO A 100 -18.74 10.77 5.76
CA PRO A 100 -18.31 10.43 4.38
C PRO A 100 -16.92 10.98 3.99
N ASP A 101 -16.36 11.90 4.79
CA ASP A 101 -15.19 12.71 4.45
C ASP A 101 -14.05 12.50 5.48
N THR A 102 -13.72 11.24 5.81
CA THR A 102 -13.75 10.71 7.19
C THR A 102 -12.44 10.62 7.99
N LEU A 103 -12.46 11.18 9.20
CA LEU A 103 -11.68 10.72 10.36
C LEU A 103 -12.09 9.29 10.74
N ILE A 104 -11.14 8.35 10.79
CA ILE A 104 -11.41 6.99 11.24
C ILE A 104 -10.96 6.83 12.68
N ILE A 105 -11.87 6.30 13.49
CA ILE A 105 -11.59 5.84 14.84
C ILE A 105 -11.71 4.32 14.85
N GLY A 106 -10.69 3.65 15.39
CA GLY A 106 -10.73 2.21 15.53
C GLY A 106 -9.99 1.70 16.77
N ALA A 107 -10.36 0.50 17.19
CA ALA A 107 -9.71 -0.22 18.27
C ALA A 107 -8.58 -1.09 17.70
N ALA A 108 -7.36 -0.94 18.24
CA ALA A 108 -6.25 -1.87 18.01
C ALA A 108 -6.33 -3.03 19.02
N PRO A 109 -6.00 -4.28 18.65
CA PRO A 109 -5.96 -5.39 19.60
C PRO A 109 -4.71 -5.27 20.49
N GLU A 110 -4.80 -5.79 21.71
CA GLU A 110 -3.75 -5.74 22.75
C GLU A 110 -2.39 -6.33 22.31
N TYR A 111 -2.37 -7.20 21.29
CA TYR A 111 -1.15 -7.80 20.73
C TYR A 111 -1.12 -7.68 19.21
N HIS A 112 -0.75 -6.51 18.70
CA HIS A 112 -0.30 -6.38 17.31
C HIS A 112 1.16 -5.91 17.27
N PRO A 113 2.10 -6.69 16.68
CA PRO A 113 3.53 -6.36 16.62
C PRO A 113 3.87 -5.16 15.71
N ARG A 114 2.89 -4.31 15.38
CA ARG A 114 3.06 -3.16 14.48
C ARG A 114 2.47 -1.84 15.00
N VAL A 115 1.95 -1.81 16.23
CA VAL A 115 1.59 -0.55 16.89
C VAL A 115 2.59 -0.36 18.03
N VAL A 116 3.26 0.79 18.02
CA VAL A 116 4.19 1.23 19.05
C VAL A 116 3.53 1.07 20.41
N ALA A 117 4.28 0.54 21.38
CA ALA A 117 3.80 0.20 22.72
C ALA A 117 2.96 1.33 23.34
N PHE A 118 1.73 1.01 23.73
CA PHE A 118 1.00 1.72 24.78
C PHE A 118 0.62 0.69 25.84
N GLU A 119 1.19 0.83 27.03
CA GLU A 119 0.86 -0.01 28.19
C GLU A 119 -0.59 0.24 28.64
N SER A 120 -1.38 -0.82 28.85
CA SER A 120 -2.04 -1.12 30.13
C SER A 120 -3.03 -2.30 30.06
N THR A 121 -3.24 -2.87 31.25
CA THR A 121 -3.80 -4.17 31.71
C THR A 121 -5.30 -4.47 31.47
N PRO A 122 -5.72 -5.76 31.57
CA PRO A 122 -7.00 -6.26 31.09
C PRO A 122 -8.14 -5.99 32.08
N ASP A 123 -9.38 -6.19 31.60
CA ASP A 123 -10.67 -6.15 32.30
C ASP A 123 -11.41 -4.80 32.31
N GLU A 124 -11.80 -4.37 31.11
CA GLU A 124 -13.01 -3.62 30.67
C GLU A 124 -12.83 -3.28 29.18
N PRO A 125 -13.79 -2.77 28.38
CA PRO A 125 -13.56 -2.56 26.93
C PRO A 125 -12.46 -1.51 26.70
N ARG A 126 -11.19 -1.96 26.66
CA ARG A 126 -9.97 -1.17 26.66
C ARG A 126 -9.21 -1.46 25.37
N GLY A 127 -9.25 -0.50 24.44
CA GLY A 127 -8.40 -0.45 23.27
C GLY A 127 -7.93 0.98 23.06
N HIS A 128 -6.68 1.16 22.63
CA HIS A 128 -6.14 2.49 22.32
C HIS A 128 -6.94 3.08 21.16
N VAL A 129 -7.72 4.12 21.45
CA VAL A 129 -8.47 4.87 20.44
C VAL A 129 -7.46 5.61 19.58
N LEU A 130 -7.39 5.28 18.30
CA LEU A 130 -6.52 5.94 17.34
C LEU A 130 -7.37 6.81 16.41
N ALA A 131 -6.99 8.08 16.28
CA ALA A 131 -7.53 8.97 15.27
C ALA A 131 -6.67 8.90 14.01
N VAL A 132 -7.26 8.46 12.90
CA VAL A 132 -6.59 8.40 11.59
C VAL A 132 -7.29 9.34 10.62
N GLY A 133 -6.54 10.25 10.01
CA GLY A 133 -7.10 11.23 9.08
C GLY A 133 -6.04 12.18 8.52
N THR A 134 -6.44 13.08 7.64
CA THR A 134 -5.60 14.17 7.17
C THR A 134 -5.25 15.11 8.32
N PRO A 135 -4.16 15.90 8.22
CA PRO A 135 -3.79 16.86 9.26
C PRO A 135 -4.93 17.82 9.66
N GLY A 136 -5.73 18.28 8.69
CA GLY A 136 -6.89 19.14 8.95
C GLY A 136 -8.01 18.43 9.72
N GLN A 137 -8.29 17.15 9.41
CA GLN A 137 -9.27 16.35 10.15
C GLN A 137 -8.81 16.09 11.60
N LEU A 138 -7.51 15.86 11.79
CA LEU A 138 -6.92 15.57 13.10
C LEU A 138 -6.82 16.79 14.02
N ALA A 139 -6.89 18.01 13.47
CA ALA A 139 -6.79 19.25 14.25
C ALA A 139 -7.93 19.39 15.29
N GLY A 140 -9.13 18.87 14.99
CA GLY A 140 -10.29 18.91 15.88
C GLY A 140 -10.39 17.75 16.88
N VAL A 141 -9.48 16.79 16.83
CA VAL A 141 -9.46 15.65 17.75
C VAL A 141 -8.88 16.11 19.10
N GLY A 142 -9.35 15.55 20.22
CA GLY A 142 -8.75 15.79 21.55
C GLY A 142 -7.25 15.48 21.57
N GLN A 143 -6.46 16.19 22.37
CA GLN A 143 -5.01 15.96 22.45
C GLN A 143 -4.65 14.62 23.10
N ASP A 144 -5.55 14.08 23.93
CA ASP A 144 -5.34 12.82 24.65
C ASP A 144 -5.54 11.57 23.77
N ILE A 145 -5.95 11.75 22.51
CA ILE A 145 -6.18 10.66 21.56
C ILE A 145 -4.96 10.57 20.63
N PRO A 146 -4.22 9.44 20.63
CA PRO A 146 -3.16 9.19 19.66
C PRO A 146 -3.62 9.42 18.22
N ARG A 147 -2.77 10.07 17.42
CA ARG A 147 -3.08 10.50 16.05
C ARG A 147 -2.12 9.87 15.07
N VAL A 148 -2.64 9.41 13.94
CA VAL A 148 -1.82 8.94 12.82
C VAL A 148 -2.21 9.71 11.58
N PRO A 149 -1.34 10.60 11.07
CA PRO A 149 -1.66 11.36 9.88
C PRO A 149 -1.65 10.46 8.66
N LEU A 150 -2.66 10.64 7.81
CA LEU A 150 -2.63 10.20 6.43
C LEU A 150 -1.84 11.23 5.63
N VAL A 151 -0.78 10.79 4.97
CA VAL A 151 0.13 11.66 4.20
C VAL A 151 0.32 11.14 2.79
N THR A 152 0.41 12.06 1.84
CA THR A 152 0.83 11.76 0.47
C THR A 152 2.35 11.60 0.39
N PHE A 153 2.87 11.21 -0.79
CA PHE A 153 4.32 11.16 -1.02
C PHE A 153 5.01 12.52 -0.85
N ALA A 154 4.35 13.60 -1.25
CA ALA A 154 4.89 14.95 -1.13
C ALA A 154 4.97 15.42 0.34
N GLU A 155 4.09 14.89 1.19
CA GLU A 155 3.99 15.23 2.61
C GLU A 155 4.75 14.24 3.51
N ARG A 156 5.45 13.27 2.91
CA ARG A 156 6.11 12.17 3.63
C ARG A 156 7.18 12.70 4.59
N GLY A 157 6.86 12.66 5.89
CA GLY A 157 7.74 13.05 7.00
C GLY A 157 8.35 11.86 7.77
N SER A 158 8.46 12.02 9.09
CA SER A 158 8.99 10.99 10.01
C SER A 158 7.91 10.09 10.62
N GLU A 159 6.64 10.33 10.33
CA GLU A 159 5.50 9.59 10.87
C GLU A 159 4.32 9.56 9.89
N GLY A 160 3.36 8.67 10.15
CA GLY A 160 2.10 8.60 9.39
C GLY A 160 1.92 7.34 8.54
N LEU A 161 0.78 7.31 7.85
CA LEU A 161 0.42 6.32 6.84
C LEU A 161 0.50 6.97 5.47
N LEU A 162 1.20 6.29 4.56
CA LEU A 162 1.36 6.73 3.19
C LEU A 162 0.13 6.33 2.39
N VAL A 163 -0.60 7.31 1.87
CA VAL A 163 -1.84 7.11 1.13
C VAL A 163 -1.77 7.69 -0.28
N ASP A 164 -2.63 7.17 -1.14
CA ASP A 164 -2.92 7.69 -2.47
C ASP A 164 -4.43 7.49 -2.74
N ASP A 165 -5.08 8.45 -3.38
CA ASP A 165 -6.54 8.43 -3.57
C ASP A 165 -7.02 7.23 -4.39
N LEU A 166 -6.20 6.77 -5.33
CA LEU A 166 -6.50 5.63 -6.19
C LEU A 166 -6.07 4.31 -5.54
N LEU A 167 -4.94 4.29 -4.85
CA LEU A 167 -4.31 3.09 -4.34
C LEU A 167 -4.54 2.82 -2.85
N GLY A 168 -5.21 3.70 -2.11
CA GLY A 168 -5.40 3.59 -0.67
C GLY A 168 -4.09 3.61 0.13
N VAL A 169 -4.02 2.87 1.23
CA VAL A 169 -2.84 2.87 2.14
C VAL A 169 -1.71 2.02 1.62
N LEU A 170 -0.64 2.64 1.13
CA LEU A 170 0.52 1.95 0.55
C LEU A 170 1.50 1.43 1.61
N GLY A 171 1.49 2.02 2.81
CA GLY A 171 2.45 1.71 3.86
C GLY A 171 2.40 2.70 5.02
N GLY A 172 3.40 2.65 5.88
CA GLY A 172 3.50 3.53 7.04
C GLY A 172 4.85 3.46 7.74
N VAL A 173 5.13 4.44 8.59
CA VAL A 173 6.30 4.40 9.46
C VAL A 173 6.11 3.36 10.55
N ARG A 174 7.17 2.62 10.87
CA ARG A 174 7.20 1.69 12.01
C ARG A 174 8.14 2.19 13.11
N ASP A 175 8.15 1.48 14.23
CA ASP A 175 9.05 1.67 15.39
C ASP A 175 10.54 1.83 15.04
N CYS A 176 11.00 1.24 13.92
CA CYS A 176 12.36 1.45 13.40
C CYS A 176 12.59 2.77 12.64
N GLY A 177 11.60 3.67 12.58
CA GLY A 177 11.65 4.96 11.89
C GLY A 177 11.61 4.90 10.36
N ASN A 178 11.48 3.71 9.76
CA ASN A 178 11.46 3.56 8.30
C ASN A 178 10.05 3.48 7.74
N TRP A 179 9.85 3.98 6.50
CA TRP A 179 8.61 3.84 5.73
C TRP A 179 8.48 2.44 5.16
N HIS A 180 7.69 1.59 5.81
CA HIS A 180 7.42 0.23 5.37
C HIS A 180 6.29 0.20 4.36
N VAL A 181 6.48 -0.54 3.27
CA VAL A 181 5.39 -0.87 2.33
C VAL A 181 4.47 -1.91 2.98
N ASP A 182 3.15 -1.84 2.74
CA ASP A 182 2.20 -2.92 3.04
C ASP A 182 2.41 -4.10 2.08
N TRP A 183 3.59 -4.70 2.16
CA TRP A 183 4.10 -5.70 1.21
C TRP A 183 3.21 -6.95 1.03
N PRO A 184 2.37 -7.40 2.00
CA PRO A 184 1.40 -8.47 1.75
C PRO A 184 0.34 -8.10 0.70
N ARG A 185 0.00 -6.81 0.58
CA ARG A 185 -1.08 -6.33 -0.29
C ARG A 185 -0.61 -5.46 -1.45
N VAL A 186 0.59 -4.91 -1.34
CA VAL A 186 1.14 -3.93 -2.27
C VAL A 186 2.51 -4.41 -2.74
N TYR A 187 2.72 -4.45 -4.05
CA TYR A 187 4.04 -4.58 -4.65
C TYR A 187 4.54 -3.22 -5.10
N ALA A 188 5.82 -2.92 -4.86
CA ALA A 188 6.44 -1.67 -5.25
C ALA A 188 7.73 -1.94 -6.04
N ARG A 189 7.98 -1.15 -7.09
CA ARG A 189 9.22 -1.19 -7.86
C ARG A 189 9.61 0.18 -8.38
N GLU A 190 10.90 0.34 -8.65
CA GLU A 190 11.44 1.52 -9.32
C GLU A 190 11.15 1.47 -10.82
N THR A 191 10.88 2.65 -11.38
CA THR A 191 10.61 2.90 -12.80
C THR A 191 11.20 4.26 -13.19
N PRO A 192 11.34 4.58 -14.50
CA PRO A 192 11.75 5.91 -14.93
C PRO A 192 10.83 7.06 -14.47
N LEU A 193 9.57 6.77 -14.10
CA LEU A 193 8.63 7.76 -13.58
C LEU A 193 8.67 7.92 -12.05
N GLY A 194 9.42 7.06 -11.36
CA GLY A 194 9.39 6.94 -9.90
C GLY A 194 8.94 5.56 -9.43
N LEU A 195 8.44 5.49 -8.21
CA LEU A 195 7.97 4.24 -7.60
C LEU A 195 6.58 3.89 -8.11
N ALA A 196 6.49 2.75 -8.80
CA ALA A 196 5.23 2.18 -9.25
C ALA A 196 4.75 1.13 -8.25
N PHE A 197 3.43 1.11 -8.03
CA PHE A 197 2.76 0.26 -7.07
C PHE A 197 1.72 -0.62 -7.77
N THR A 198 1.60 -1.87 -7.32
CA THR A 198 0.61 -2.84 -7.78
C THR A 198 -0.16 -3.40 -6.59
N LEU A 199 -1.49 -3.40 -6.68
CA LEU A 199 -2.34 -3.96 -5.65
C LEU A 199 -2.51 -5.47 -5.87
N LEU A 200 -1.94 -6.26 -4.96
CA LEU A 200 -1.79 -7.69 -5.13
C LEU A 200 -3.10 -8.46 -4.95
N LEU A 201 -3.94 -7.99 -4.03
CA LEU A 201 -5.16 -8.69 -3.62
C LEU A 201 -6.44 -8.05 -4.16
N GLN A 202 -6.35 -6.84 -4.71
CA GLN A 202 -7.50 -6.14 -5.26
C GLN A 202 -7.96 -6.79 -6.55
N ARG A 203 -9.25 -7.15 -6.60
CA ARG A 203 -9.86 -7.83 -7.75
C ARG A 203 -10.41 -6.87 -8.81
N SER A 204 -10.90 -5.69 -8.40
CA SER A 204 -11.40 -4.63 -9.27
C SER A 204 -11.44 -3.27 -8.54
N PRO A 205 -11.15 -2.14 -9.22
CA PRO A 205 -10.41 -2.09 -10.48
C PRO A 205 -9.01 -2.70 -10.29
N ARG A 206 -8.41 -3.26 -11.35
CA ARG A 206 -7.05 -3.80 -11.28
C ARG A 206 -6.06 -2.64 -11.43
N LEU A 207 -5.22 -2.46 -10.41
CA LEU A 207 -4.26 -1.36 -10.34
C LEU A 207 -2.85 -1.96 -10.30
N VAL A 208 -2.20 -1.94 -11.46
CA VAL A 208 -0.88 -2.52 -11.74
C VAL A 208 0.06 -1.45 -12.24
N ASP A 209 1.22 -1.35 -11.59
CA ASP A 209 2.30 -0.40 -11.87
C ASP A 209 1.82 1.06 -11.96
N ILE A 210 1.03 1.48 -10.98
CA ILE A 210 0.55 2.86 -10.86
C ILE A 210 1.57 3.71 -10.11
N VAL A 211 1.89 4.89 -10.61
CA VAL A 211 2.84 5.83 -10.01
C VAL A 211 2.06 6.98 -9.37
N PRO A 212 1.95 7.04 -8.04
CA PRO A 212 1.38 8.19 -7.34
C PRO A 212 2.16 9.47 -7.62
N ALA A 213 1.47 10.61 -7.50
CA ALA A 213 2.12 11.91 -7.64
C ALA A 213 3.27 12.07 -6.63
N GLY A 214 4.46 12.44 -7.12
CA GLY A 214 5.64 12.64 -6.29
C GLY A 214 6.28 11.35 -5.73
N ALA A 215 5.85 10.17 -6.17
CA ALA A 215 6.37 8.88 -5.70
C ALA A 215 7.85 8.66 -6.07
N SER A 216 8.75 9.16 -5.24
CA SER A 216 10.19 9.10 -5.42
C SER A 216 10.89 8.26 -4.34
N GLY A 217 12.14 7.90 -4.59
CA GLY A 217 12.97 7.07 -3.74
C GLY A 217 13.22 5.68 -4.32
N ARG A 218 13.71 4.78 -3.48
CA ARG A 218 14.07 3.40 -3.88
C ARG A 218 13.47 2.36 -2.94
N ILE A 219 13.27 1.15 -3.44
CA ILE A 219 12.82 0.03 -2.62
C ILE A 219 14.05 -0.64 -2.01
N ALA A 220 14.22 -0.45 -0.71
CA ALA A 220 15.27 -1.07 0.07
C ALA A 220 14.70 -2.12 1.02
N ARG A 221 15.59 -2.79 1.75
CA ARG A 221 15.23 -3.73 2.80
C ARG A 221 15.48 -3.10 4.16
N CYS A 222 14.49 -3.14 5.04
CA CYS A 222 14.68 -2.68 6.41
C CYS A 222 15.77 -3.52 7.10
N PRO A 223 16.78 -2.91 7.73
CA PRO A 223 17.83 -3.64 8.43
C PRO A 223 17.28 -4.42 9.64
N GLN A 224 16.26 -3.87 10.32
CA GLN A 224 15.65 -4.48 11.51
C GLN A 224 14.62 -5.55 11.15
N HIS A 225 13.62 -5.18 10.34
CA HIS A 225 12.45 -6.04 10.07
C HIS A 225 12.60 -6.92 8.84
N ARG A 226 13.63 -6.68 8.01
CA ARG A 226 13.90 -7.46 6.81
C ARG A 226 12.77 -7.43 5.75
N THR A 227 11.83 -6.48 5.86
CA THR A 227 10.72 -6.22 4.94
C THR A 227 11.02 -5.03 4.02
N PRO A 228 10.28 -4.87 2.89
CA PRO A 228 10.46 -3.74 1.98
C PRO A 228 10.18 -2.39 2.65
N VAL A 229 11.06 -1.43 2.40
CA VAL A 229 10.93 -0.03 2.82
C VAL A 229 11.16 0.89 1.64
N ILE A 230 10.56 2.08 1.72
CA ILE A 230 10.84 3.17 0.80
C ILE A 230 11.95 4.02 1.40
N ALA A 231 13.15 3.94 0.82
CA ALA A 231 14.26 4.82 1.18
C ALA A 231 14.26 6.06 0.29
N ALA A 232 14.78 7.17 0.83
CA ALA A 232 15.10 8.36 0.04
C ALA A 232 16.17 8.04 -1.02
#